data_AF-A0A671KUB7-F1
#
_entry.id   AF-A0A671KUB7-F1
#
_cell.length_a   1.000
_cell.length_b   1.000
_cell.length_c   1.000
_cell.angle_alpha   90.00
_cell.angle_beta   90.00
_cell.angle_gamma   90.00
#
_symmetry.space_group_name_H-M   'P 1'
#
loop_
_entity.id
_entity.type
_entity.pdbx_description
1 polymer ?
#
loop_
_entity_poly.entity_id
_entity_poly.type
_entity_poly.pdbx_seq_one_letter_code
_entity_poly.pdbx_strand_id
1 'polypeptide(L)'
;LSVQMEPLFLAWSSCRRRRFQRCADICSQLLSESPLDQAAWSLKTRALTEMVYIDEVEVDQEGIADMMLDESSIAQVARPGTSLRLPGTSQGAAPTPAVRPMTQSGRPVTGFVRPSTLSGRPETMEQAIRTPRTARPVTSASGRFVRLGTASMLTNPDGPFINLSRLNLAKYGKRPNLSKVYLT
;
A
#
# COMPACT_ATOMS: atom_id res chain seq x y z
N LEU A 1 -25.89 12.17 -39.33
CA LEU A 1 -24.50 11.94 -38.90
C LEU A 1 -24.52 11.57 -37.42
N SER A 2 -24.50 10.27 -37.09
CA SER A 2 -24.32 9.85 -35.70
C SER A 2 -22.87 10.16 -35.32
N VAL A 3 -22.67 11.13 -34.43
CA VAL A 3 -21.34 11.40 -33.86
C VAL A 3 -21.01 10.22 -32.95
N GLN A 4 -20.30 9.23 -33.50
CA GLN A 4 -19.72 8.17 -32.68
C GLN A 4 -18.58 8.81 -31.86
N MET A 5 -18.72 8.77 -30.54
CA MET A 5 -17.69 9.27 -29.63
C MET A 5 -16.43 8.42 -29.79
N GLU A 6 -15.28 9.07 -29.91
CA GLU A 6 -14.00 8.41 -30.04
C GLU A 6 -13.71 7.55 -28.78
N PRO A 7 -13.33 6.26 -28.95
CA PRO A 7 -13.26 5.30 -27.85
C PRO A 7 -12.15 5.61 -26.82
N LEU A 8 -11.00 6.14 -27.24
CA LEU A 8 -9.92 6.54 -26.33
C LEU A 8 -10.35 7.71 -25.43
N PHE A 9 -11.08 8.68 -25.99
CA PHE A 9 -11.67 9.79 -25.24
C PHE A 9 -12.70 9.30 -24.22
N LEU A 10 -13.52 8.31 -24.60
CA LEU A 10 -14.48 7.69 -23.69
C LEU A 10 -13.78 6.92 -22.55
N ALA A 11 -12.69 6.22 -22.84
CA ALA A 11 -11.84 5.58 -21.84
C ALA A 11 -11.22 6.61 -20.90
N TRP A 12 -10.64 7.69 -21.44
CA TRP A 12 -10.04 8.77 -20.66
C TRP A 12 -11.05 9.45 -19.73
N SER A 13 -12.24 9.76 -20.26
CA SER A 13 -13.35 10.31 -19.48
C SER A 13 -13.83 9.36 -18.38
N SER A 14 -13.78 8.04 -18.62
CA SER A 14 -14.11 7.02 -17.61
C SER A 14 -13.06 6.96 -16.51
N CYS A 15 -11.77 6.98 -16.87
CA CYS A 15 -10.64 7.02 -15.94
C CYS A 15 -10.70 8.25 -15.02
N ARG A 16 -10.94 9.44 -15.60
CA ARG A 16 -11.09 10.68 -14.82
C ARG A 16 -12.25 10.64 -13.81
N ARG A 17 -13.31 9.88 -14.11
CA ARG A 17 -14.47 9.67 -13.22
C ARG A 17 -14.29 8.49 -12.26
N ARG A 18 -13.07 7.98 -12.09
CA ARG A 18 -12.74 6.79 -11.28
C ARG A 18 -13.48 5.51 -11.69
N ARG A 19 -13.98 5.44 -12.93
CA ARG A 19 -14.56 4.23 -13.51
C ARG A 19 -13.45 3.41 -14.17
N PHE A 20 -12.54 2.91 -13.35
CA PHE A 20 -11.31 2.28 -13.81
C PHE A 20 -11.55 0.95 -14.54
N GLN A 21 -12.48 0.12 -14.07
CA GLN A 21 -12.84 -1.13 -14.73
C GLN A 21 -13.31 -0.90 -16.17
N ARG A 22 -14.28 0.01 -16.36
CA ARG A 22 -14.76 0.41 -17.70
C ARG A 22 -13.64 0.95 -18.59
N CYS A 23 -12.72 1.72 -18.02
CA CYS A 23 -11.56 2.22 -18.76
C CYS A 23 -10.66 1.07 -19.22
N ALA A 24 -10.36 0.11 -18.34
CA ALA A 24 -9.53 -1.05 -18.67
C ALA A 24 -10.18 -1.93 -19.74
N ASP A 25 -11.50 -2.10 -19.71
CA ASP A 25 -12.25 -2.87 -20.71
C ASP A 25 -12.15 -2.23 -22.11
N ILE A 26 -12.41 -0.92 -22.20
CA ILE A 26 -12.33 -0.18 -23.48
C ILE A 26 -10.90 -0.18 -24.01
N CYS A 27 -9.91 0.05 -23.16
CA CYS A 27 -8.50 -0.02 -23.59
C CYS A 27 -8.10 -1.44 -24.01
N SER A 28 -8.70 -2.49 -23.46
CA SER A 28 -8.47 -3.87 -23.92
C SER A 28 -9.00 -4.09 -25.33
N GLN A 29 -10.17 -3.55 -25.65
CA GLN A 29 -10.74 -3.57 -26.99
C GLN A 29 -9.84 -2.80 -27.97
N LEU A 30 -9.42 -1.58 -27.61
CA LEU A 30 -8.53 -0.77 -28.45
C LEU A 30 -7.18 -1.45 -28.73
N LEU A 31 -6.59 -2.11 -27.73
CA LEU A 31 -5.34 -2.83 -27.89
C LEU A 31 -5.48 -4.12 -28.70
N SER A 32 -6.68 -4.70 -28.78
CA SER A 32 -6.95 -5.84 -29.65
C SER A 32 -6.98 -5.45 -31.13
N GLU A 33 -7.42 -4.23 -31.43
CA GLU A 33 -7.43 -3.66 -32.79
C GLU A 33 -6.08 -3.05 -33.16
N SER A 34 -5.45 -2.32 -32.23
CA SER A 34 -4.16 -1.65 -32.41
C SER A 34 -3.20 -1.97 -31.25
N PRO A 35 -2.38 -3.03 -31.39
CA PRO A 35 -1.47 -3.45 -30.32
C PRO A 35 -0.35 -2.45 -29.98
N LEU A 36 -0.06 -1.49 -30.85
CA LEU A 36 1.04 -0.53 -30.72
C LEU A 36 0.58 0.84 -30.19
N ASP A 37 -0.70 1.00 -29.82
CA ASP A 37 -1.21 2.24 -29.25
C ASP A 37 -0.70 2.46 -27.82
N GLN A 38 0.31 3.32 -27.68
CA GLN A 38 0.91 3.68 -26.41
C GLN A 38 -0.06 4.45 -25.49
N ALA A 39 -1.04 5.17 -26.04
CA ALA A 39 -2.00 5.93 -25.26
C ALA A 39 -3.01 4.99 -24.57
N ALA A 40 -3.64 4.09 -25.33
CA ALA A 40 -4.52 3.06 -24.77
C ALA A 40 -3.77 2.15 -23.79
N TRP A 41 -2.52 1.79 -24.13
CA TRP A 41 -1.68 0.96 -23.27
C TRP A 41 -1.39 1.63 -21.92
N SER A 42 -0.91 2.88 -21.92
CA SER A 42 -0.60 3.61 -20.70
C SER A 42 -1.85 3.91 -19.85
N LEU A 43 -2.98 4.22 -20.51
CA LEU A 43 -4.23 4.48 -19.83
C LEU A 43 -4.78 3.22 -19.14
N LYS A 44 -4.65 2.04 -19.78
CA LYS A 44 -4.99 0.75 -19.16
C LYS A 44 -4.11 0.47 -17.95
N THR A 45 -2.79 0.62 -18.08
CA THR A 45 -1.85 0.43 -16.97
C THR A 45 -2.25 1.28 -15.77
N ARG A 46 -2.52 2.57 -16.00
CA ARG A 46 -2.97 3.49 -14.97
C ARG A 46 -4.29 3.06 -14.34
N ALA A 47 -5.28 2.66 -15.13
CA ALA A 47 -6.55 2.21 -14.59
C ALA A 47 -6.39 0.96 -13.70
N LEU A 48 -5.52 0.03 -14.10
CA LEU A 48 -5.23 -1.17 -13.31
C LEU A 48 -4.51 -0.86 -11.98
N THR A 49 -3.54 0.06 -11.97
CA THR A 49 -2.84 0.45 -10.73
C THR A 49 -3.76 1.24 -9.79
N GLU A 50 -4.55 2.17 -10.33
CA GLU A 50 -5.48 3.00 -9.55
C GLU A 50 -6.64 2.20 -8.93
N MET A 51 -7.03 1.05 -9.51
CA MET A 51 -8.05 0.16 -8.91
C MET A 51 -7.60 -0.46 -7.58
N VAL A 52 -6.30 -0.68 -7.43
CA VAL A 52 -5.70 -1.35 -6.27
C VAL A 52 -4.79 -0.40 -5.48
N TYR A 53 -4.84 0.89 -5.79
CA TYR A 53 -4.02 1.91 -5.16
C TYR A 53 -4.36 2.05 -3.68
N ILE A 54 -3.33 2.08 -2.85
CA ILE A 54 -3.40 2.35 -1.42
C ILE A 54 -2.38 3.45 -1.16
N ASP A 55 -2.72 4.40 -0.27
CA ASP A 55 -1.78 5.44 0.11
C ASP A 55 -0.58 4.84 0.85
N GLU A 56 0.62 5.09 0.34
CA GLU A 56 1.88 4.59 0.90
C GLU A 56 2.06 4.98 2.37
N VAL A 57 1.53 6.13 2.79
CA VAL A 57 1.60 6.57 4.19
C VAL A 57 0.74 5.69 5.10
N GLU A 58 -0.33 5.09 4.57
CA GLU A 58 -1.18 4.15 5.30
C GLU A 58 -0.66 2.71 5.27
N VAL A 59 0.26 2.37 4.35
CA VAL A 59 0.87 1.04 4.20
C VAL A 59 2.12 0.89 5.09
N ASP A 60 2.26 1.72 6.12
CA ASP A 60 3.34 1.57 7.08
C ASP A 60 3.07 0.41 8.06
N GLN A 61 3.39 -0.81 7.61
CA GLN A 61 3.24 -2.04 8.39
C GLN A 61 4.60 -2.56 8.84
N GLU A 62 4.86 -2.52 10.14
CA GLU A 62 6.02 -3.19 10.74
C GLU A 62 5.73 -4.69 10.86
N GLY A 63 6.62 -5.52 10.29
CA GLY A 63 6.58 -6.98 10.47
C GLY A 63 7.27 -7.43 11.75
N ILE A 64 7.09 -8.69 12.13
CA ILE A 64 7.73 -9.25 13.35
C ILE A 64 9.27 -9.20 13.22
N ALA A 65 9.82 -9.46 12.03
CA ALA A 65 11.25 -9.35 11.79
C ALA A 65 11.76 -7.91 11.99
N ASP A 66 11.05 -6.90 11.47
CA ASP A 66 11.43 -5.49 11.64
C ASP A 66 11.34 -5.09 13.12
N MET A 67 10.32 -5.59 13.83
CA MET A 67 10.16 -5.32 15.26
C MET A 67 11.16 -6.06 16.15
N MET A 68 11.81 -7.14 15.72
CA MET A 68 12.66 -7.95 16.61
C MET A 68 14.13 -7.97 16.20
N LEU A 69 14.40 -7.93 14.90
CA LEU A 69 15.73 -8.10 14.33
C LEU A 69 16.29 -6.79 13.77
N ASP A 70 15.43 -5.83 13.41
CA ASP A 70 15.87 -4.50 12.96
C ASP A 70 16.03 -3.55 14.15
N GLU A 71 17.29 -3.35 14.55
CA GLU A 71 17.68 -2.42 15.62
C GLU A 71 18.31 -1.18 15.00
N SER A 72 17.46 -0.23 14.61
CA SER A 72 17.86 1.07 14.07
C SER A 72 17.97 2.17 15.14
N SER A 73 17.71 1.87 16.41
CA SER A 73 17.79 2.87 17.49
C SER A 73 19.20 3.00 18.06
N ILE A 74 19.68 4.24 18.19
CA ILE A 74 21.03 4.53 18.70
C ILE A 74 21.11 4.31 20.21
N ALA A 75 20.06 4.71 20.94
CA ALA A 75 20.03 4.64 22.40
C ALA A 75 19.37 3.34 22.88
N GLN A 76 20.17 2.46 23.47
CA GLN A 76 19.67 1.24 24.12
C GLN A 76 18.84 1.53 25.36
N VAL A 77 19.21 2.56 26.13
CA VAL A 77 18.48 3.05 27.29
C VAL A 77 18.20 4.54 27.11
N ALA A 78 17.09 4.86 26.45
CA ALA A 78 16.64 6.23 26.29
C ALA A 78 16.13 6.80 27.62
N ARG A 79 16.32 8.10 27.84
CA ARG A 79 15.71 8.81 28.98
C ARG A 79 14.18 8.80 28.84
N PRO A 80 13.42 8.80 29.94
CA PRO A 80 11.95 8.89 29.88
C PRO A 80 11.51 10.10 29.04
N GLY A 81 10.56 9.89 28.13
CA GLY A 81 10.05 10.93 27.23
C GLY A 81 10.91 11.22 25.98
N THR A 82 12.11 10.63 25.86
CA THR A 82 12.97 10.82 24.67
C THR A 82 12.93 9.64 23.69
N SER A 83 12.01 8.70 23.87
CA SER A 83 11.80 7.54 22.99
C SER A 83 10.33 7.15 22.93
N LEU A 84 9.92 6.63 21.77
CA LEU A 84 8.57 6.10 21.54
C LEU A 84 8.43 4.64 22.03
N ARG A 85 9.52 3.94 22.37
CA ARG A 85 9.49 2.52 22.81
C ARG A 85 8.74 2.35 24.13
N LEU A 86 8.95 3.26 25.08
CA LEU A 86 8.25 3.22 26.36
C LEU A 86 7.00 4.12 26.31
N PRO A 87 5.82 3.61 26.71
CA PRO A 87 4.65 4.45 26.92
C PRO A 87 4.94 5.45 28.05
N GLY A 88 4.88 6.75 27.75
CA GLY A 88 4.96 7.82 28.75
C GLY A 88 3.69 7.98 29.60
N THR A 89 2.77 7.01 29.54
CA THR A 89 1.42 7.08 30.13
C THR A 89 1.42 7.03 31.66
N SER A 90 2.55 6.67 32.28
CA SER A 90 2.74 6.70 33.73
C SER A 90 3.19 8.06 34.27
N GLN A 91 3.58 9.02 33.42
CA GLN A 91 4.05 10.35 33.83
C GLN A 91 2.95 11.42 33.63
N GLY A 92 2.02 11.50 34.59
CA GLY A 92 1.12 12.64 34.79
C GLY A 92 -0.11 12.74 33.89
N ALA A 93 -1.26 13.06 34.50
CA ALA A 93 -2.55 13.45 33.90
C ALA A 93 -3.22 12.50 32.88
N ALA A 94 -2.62 11.35 32.54
CA ALA A 94 -3.26 10.36 31.67
C ALA A 94 -4.39 9.60 32.40
N PRO A 95 -5.45 9.18 31.69
CA PRO A 95 -6.52 8.36 32.27
C PRO A 95 -5.95 7.07 32.86
N THR A 96 -6.36 6.73 34.08
CA THR A 96 -5.98 5.46 34.70
C THR A 96 -6.71 4.29 34.02
N PRO A 97 -6.20 3.04 34.14
CA PRO A 97 -6.91 1.85 33.63
C PRO A 97 -8.34 1.69 34.17
N ALA A 98 -8.63 2.28 35.34
CA ALA A 98 -9.97 2.31 35.93
C ALA A 98 -10.95 3.23 35.17
N VAL A 99 -10.44 4.23 34.45
CA VAL A 99 -11.23 5.22 33.69
C VAL A 99 -11.24 4.90 32.20
N ARG A 100 -10.12 4.38 31.66
CA ARG A 100 -10.01 4.05 30.23
C ARG A 100 -9.35 2.69 30.04
N PRO A 101 -9.94 1.79 29.23
CA PRO A 101 -9.31 0.55 28.85
C PRO A 101 -7.93 0.79 28.22
N MET A 102 -6.97 -0.06 28.60
CA MET A 102 -5.59 -0.01 28.10
C MET A 102 -5.35 -1.16 27.12
N THR A 103 -4.46 -0.94 26.16
CA THR A 103 -3.89 -2.01 25.35
C THR A 103 -2.84 -2.79 26.14
N GLN A 104 -2.37 -3.92 25.59
CA GLN A 104 -1.33 -4.74 26.22
C GLN A 104 -0.03 -3.96 26.52
N SER A 105 0.27 -2.90 25.74
CA SER A 105 1.44 -2.05 25.98
C SER A 105 1.21 -0.96 27.03
N GLY A 106 0.08 -0.94 27.74
CA GLY A 106 -0.20 0.13 28.72
C GLY A 106 -0.52 1.49 28.07
N ARG A 107 -0.84 1.49 26.77
CA ARG A 107 -1.36 2.67 26.06
C ARG A 107 -2.89 2.67 26.11
N PRO A 108 -3.54 3.80 26.44
CA PRO A 108 -5.00 3.87 26.41
C PRO A 108 -5.57 3.57 25.02
N VAL A 109 -6.66 2.81 24.95
CA VAL A 109 -7.33 2.45 23.69
C VAL A 109 -7.79 3.71 22.96
N THR A 110 -7.27 3.95 21.75
CA THR A 110 -7.62 5.08 20.88
C THR A 110 -9.00 4.90 20.22
N GLY A 111 -9.69 6.02 19.95
CA GLY A 111 -10.96 6.03 19.21
C GLY A 111 -10.82 5.98 17.69
N PHE A 112 -9.58 6.02 17.18
CA PHE A 112 -9.28 5.93 15.74
C PHE A 112 -8.20 4.88 15.49
N VAL A 113 -8.47 3.97 14.56
CA VAL A 113 -7.56 2.87 14.19
C VAL A 113 -7.04 3.11 12.78
N ARG A 114 -5.72 3.28 12.64
CA ARG A 114 -4.98 3.26 11.37
C ARG A 114 -4.26 1.92 11.21
N PRO A 115 -3.97 1.45 9.99
CA PRO A 115 -3.17 0.23 9.80
C PRO A 115 -1.83 0.26 10.55
N SER A 116 -1.20 1.44 10.64
CA SER A 116 0.05 1.69 11.38
C SER A 116 -0.12 1.92 12.89
N THR A 117 -1.31 1.72 13.46
CA THR A 117 -1.54 1.97 14.90
C THR A 117 -0.84 0.91 15.74
N LEU A 118 0.29 1.28 16.33
CA LEU A 118 1.08 0.43 17.21
C LEU A 118 0.41 0.28 18.58
N SER A 119 -0.20 -0.90 18.81
CA SER A 119 -0.76 -1.28 20.10
C SER A 119 0.30 -1.83 21.08
N GLY A 120 1.55 -1.96 20.66
CA GLY A 120 2.67 -2.48 21.46
C GLY A 120 3.71 -3.21 20.59
N ARG A 121 4.98 -3.21 21.03
CA ARG A 121 6.06 -4.02 20.43
C ARG A 121 6.25 -5.25 21.31
N PRO A 122 6.16 -6.48 20.77
CA PRO A 122 6.43 -7.69 21.55
C PRO A 122 7.90 -7.69 22.00
N GLU A 123 8.17 -8.18 23.20
CA GLU A 123 9.54 -8.23 23.75
C GLU A 123 10.29 -9.47 23.27
N THR A 124 9.56 -10.54 22.92
CA THR A 124 10.13 -11.79 22.43
C THR A 124 9.40 -12.31 21.20
N MET A 125 10.12 -13.11 20.40
CA MET A 125 9.56 -13.76 19.21
C MET A 125 8.42 -14.72 19.57
N GLU A 126 8.56 -15.48 20.66
CA GLU A 126 7.51 -16.39 21.13
C GLU A 126 6.25 -15.65 21.54
N GLN A 127 6.40 -14.52 22.21
CA GLN A 127 5.28 -13.64 22.54
C GLN A 127 4.64 -13.12 21.25
N ALA A 128 5.42 -12.59 20.30
CA ALA A 128 4.92 -12.09 19.02
C ALA A 128 4.07 -13.11 18.23
N ILE A 129 4.42 -14.39 18.30
CA ILE A 129 3.67 -15.47 17.64
C ILE A 129 2.40 -15.85 18.41
N ARG A 130 2.45 -15.80 19.76
CA ARG A 130 1.34 -16.21 20.64
C ARG A 130 0.30 -15.11 20.88
N THR A 131 0.64 -13.83 20.70
CA THR A 131 -0.32 -12.74 20.93
C THR A 131 -1.41 -12.71 19.86
N PRO A 132 -2.68 -12.40 20.23
CA PRO A 132 -3.76 -12.24 19.26
C PRO A 132 -3.46 -11.08 18.30
N ARG A 133 -3.65 -11.34 17.01
CA ARG A 133 -3.39 -10.40 15.93
C ARG A 133 -4.47 -9.30 15.92
N THR A 134 -4.08 -8.03 16.00
CA THR A 134 -5.00 -6.88 16.02
C THR A 134 -5.04 -6.19 14.66
N ALA A 135 -6.19 -5.59 14.30
CA ALA A 135 -6.48 -4.79 13.08
C ALA A 135 -6.19 -5.45 11.70
N ARG A 136 -5.02 -6.05 11.50
CA ARG A 136 -4.64 -6.89 10.36
C ARG A 136 -3.67 -8.01 10.82
N PRO A 137 -3.63 -9.17 10.15
CA PRO A 137 -2.68 -10.23 10.49
C PRO A 137 -1.24 -9.73 10.34
N VAL A 138 -0.48 -9.70 11.44
CA VAL A 138 0.97 -9.43 11.40
C VAL A 138 1.67 -10.55 10.63
N THR A 139 2.46 -10.17 9.62
CA THR A 139 3.26 -11.07 8.78
C THR A 139 4.71 -11.13 9.28
N SER A 140 5.41 -12.22 8.96
CA SER A 140 6.82 -12.41 9.36
C SER A 140 7.74 -11.31 8.82
N ALA A 141 7.42 -10.76 7.64
CA ALA A 141 8.09 -9.62 7.02
C ALA A 141 7.04 -8.57 6.58
N SER A 142 7.43 -7.30 6.54
CA SER A 142 6.54 -6.19 6.16
C SER A 142 5.87 -6.39 4.79
N GLY A 143 4.60 -5.98 4.69
CA GLY A 143 3.87 -5.87 3.43
C GLY A 143 4.47 -4.85 2.44
N ARG A 144 5.43 -4.02 2.87
CA ARG A 144 6.23 -3.11 2.02
C ARG A 144 6.89 -3.84 0.84
N PHE A 145 7.23 -5.12 1.00
CA PHE A 145 7.81 -5.93 -0.09
C PHE A 145 6.76 -6.45 -1.09
N VAL A 146 5.46 -6.39 -0.76
CA VAL A 146 4.42 -7.11 -1.50
C VAL A 146 3.65 -6.20 -2.46
N ARG A 147 3.56 -4.88 -2.26
CA ARG A 147 2.69 -4.06 -3.11
C ARG A 147 3.16 -2.64 -3.39
N LEU A 148 3.71 -2.46 -4.60
CA LEU A 148 3.24 -1.36 -5.47
C LEU A 148 3.23 -1.77 -6.95
N GLY A 149 4.22 -2.56 -7.40
CA GLY A 149 4.34 -2.95 -8.82
C GLY A 149 3.63 -4.25 -9.26
N THR A 150 3.12 -5.07 -8.35
CA THR A 150 2.66 -6.46 -8.66
C THR A 150 1.15 -6.70 -8.57
N ALA A 151 0.38 -5.81 -7.91
CA ALA A 151 -1.06 -5.99 -7.78
C ALA A 151 -1.81 -5.79 -9.10
N SER A 152 -1.37 -4.84 -9.93
CA SER A 152 -1.84 -4.63 -11.31
C SER A 152 -1.41 -5.74 -12.28
N MET A 153 -0.51 -6.65 -11.85
CA MET A 153 -0.03 -7.79 -12.65
C MET A 153 -0.71 -9.12 -12.32
N LEU A 154 -1.33 -9.30 -11.15
CA LEU A 154 -1.75 -10.63 -10.70
C LEU A 154 -3.23 -10.95 -10.90
N THR A 155 -4.09 -9.99 -11.20
CA THR A 155 -5.54 -10.25 -11.25
C THR A 155 -6.24 -9.57 -12.42
N ASN A 156 -6.11 -10.14 -13.61
CA ASN A 156 -7.18 -10.12 -14.60
C ASN A 156 -7.53 -11.58 -14.93
N PRO A 157 -8.79 -11.90 -15.27
CA PRO A 157 -9.18 -13.26 -15.66
C PRO A 157 -8.34 -13.80 -16.83
N ASP A 158 -7.83 -12.92 -17.70
CA ASP A 158 -6.96 -13.25 -18.84
C ASP A 158 -5.44 -13.26 -18.51
N GLY A 159 -5.07 -13.11 -17.24
CA GLY A 159 -3.68 -13.14 -16.78
C GLY A 159 -2.98 -11.77 -16.71
N PRO A 160 -1.64 -11.75 -16.52
CA PRO A 160 -0.87 -10.53 -16.29
C PRO A 160 -0.88 -9.61 -17.51
N PHE A 161 -1.28 -8.35 -17.32
CA PHE A 161 -1.29 -7.37 -18.42
C PHE A 161 0.12 -6.99 -18.89
N ILE A 162 1.09 -6.95 -17.98
CA ILE A 162 2.48 -6.54 -18.27
C ILE A 162 3.42 -7.60 -17.71
N ASN A 163 4.34 -8.08 -18.55
CA ASN A 163 5.44 -8.91 -18.10
C ASN A 163 6.68 -8.05 -17.82
N LEU A 164 7.00 -7.84 -16.54
CA LEU A 164 8.14 -7.04 -16.12
C LEU A 164 9.48 -7.59 -16.59
N SER A 165 9.66 -8.91 -16.67
CA SER A 165 10.94 -9.50 -17.09
C SER A 165 11.24 -9.23 -18.57
N ARG A 166 10.21 -8.95 -19.37
CA ARG A 166 10.33 -8.62 -20.79
C ARG A 166 10.33 -7.11 -21.06
N LEU A 167 10.09 -6.28 -20.04
CA LEU A 167 9.99 -4.83 -20.18
C LEU A 167 11.36 -4.16 -20.04
N ASN A 168 11.77 -3.39 -21.05
CA ASN A 168 13.03 -2.63 -20.97
C ASN A 168 12.85 -1.35 -20.15
N LEU A 169 13.11 -1.44 -18.84
CA LEU A 169 13.00 -0.32 -17.89
C LEU A 169 13.90 0.87 -18.27
N ALA A 170 15.11 0.63 -18.79
CA ALA A 170 16.03 1.70 -19.20
C ALA A 170 15.48 2.54 -20.37
N LYS A 171 14.70 1.92 -21.27
CA LYS A 171 14.01 2.61 -22.37
C LYS A 171 12.89 3.51 -21.84
N TYR A 172 12.06 3.00 -20.94
CA TYR A 172 10.91 3.75 -20.41
C TYR A 172 11.31 4.81 -19.38
N GLY A 173 12.39 4.59 -18.62
CA GLY A 173 12.93 5.57 -17.67
C GLY A 173 13.39 6.87 -18.33
N LYS A 174 13.82 6.84 -19.60
CA LYS A 174 14.20 8.03 -20.38
C LYS A 174 13.00 8.87 -20.85
N ARG A 175 11.77 8.37 -20.71
CA ARG A 175 10.55 9.03 -21.19
C ARG A 175 9.64 9.41 -20.02
N PRO A 176 9.70 10.64 -19.49
CA PRO A 176 8.98 11.02 -18.27
C PRO A 176 7.46 10.89 -18.38
N ASN A 177 6.91 11.07 -19.57
CA ASN A 177 5.47 10.94 -19.83
C ASN A 177 4.97 9.50 -19.68
N LEU A 178 5.86 8.53 -19.94
CA LEU A 178 5.56 7.12 -19.82
C LEU A 178 5.99 6.60 -18.45
N SER A 179 7.19 6.96 -17.98
CA SER A 179 7.76 6.44 -16.73
C SER A 179 6.87 6.64 -15.50
N LYS A 180 6.14 7.76 -15.40
CA LYS A 180 5.18 7.98 -14.31
C LYS A 180 4.11 6.91 -14.22
N VAL A 181 3.67 6.39 -15.36
CA VAL A 181 2.64 5.33 -15.45
C VAL A 181 3.19 3.96 -15.04
N TYR A 182 4.50 3.75 -15.14
CA TYR A 182 5.16 2.50 -14.74
C TYR A 182 5.71 2.51 -13.30
N LEU A 183 5.84 3.68 -12.68
CA LEU A 183 6.48 3.88 -11.38
C LEU A 183 5.48 4.27 -10.27
N THR A 184 4.19 4.31 -10.59
CA THR A 184 3.08 4.46 -9.62
C THR A 184 2.36 3.14 -9.47
#